data_AF-A0A5B0REB3-F1
#
_entry.id   AF-A0A5B0REB3-F1
#
_cell.length_a   1.000
_cell.length_b   1.000
_cell.length_c   1.000
_cell.angle_alpha   90.00
_cell.angle_beta   90.00
_cell.angle_gamma   90.00
#
_symmetry.space_group_name_H-M   'P 1'
#
loop_
_entity.id
_entity.type
_entity.pdbx_description
1 polymer ?
#
loop_
_entity_poly.entity_id
_entity_poly.type
_entity_poly.pdbx_seq_one_letter_code
_entity_poly.pdbx_strand_id
1 'polypeptide(L)'
;MRLTLEEALQLKEARDKKIRDDWIRVMEMRINQEKLAECYRTEGVNSYEQCAHLAQTVISQIPEGRASLSSSNHFSRRCPFRNSSLFFCLSFYLR
;
A
#
# COMPACT_ATOMS: atom_id res chain seq x y z
N MET A 1 35.03 -3.58 2.91
CA MET A 1 34.50 -4.41 1.81
C MET A 1 33.96 -3.47 0.75
N ARG A 2 34.48 -3.51 -0.48
CA ARG A 2 34.02 -2.65 -1.57
C ARG A 2 33.17 -3.52 -2.49
N LEU A 3 31.90 -3.15 -2.67
CA LEU A 3 31.02 -3.81 -3.62
C LEU A 3 31.56 -3.58 -5.03
N THR A 4 31.50 -4.62 -5.87
CA THR A 4 31.73 -4.50 -7.30
C THR A 4 30.57 -3.75 -7.96
N LEU A 5 30.78 -3.22 -9.17
CA LEU A 5 29.75 -2.44 -9.87
C LEU A 5 28.48 -3.26 -10.10
N GLU A 6 28.62 -4.54 -10.49
CA GLU A 6 27.51 -5.45 -10.75
C GLU A 6 26.69 -5.74 -9.48
N GLU A 7 27.34 -5.99 -8.35
CA GLU A 7 26.65 -6.21 -7.07
C GLU A 7 25.89 -4.96 -6.61
N ALA A 8 26.43 -3.77 -6.88
CA ALA A 8 25.76 -2.51 -6.56
C ALA A 8 24.51 -2.29 -7.43
N LEU A 9 24.55 -2.69 -8.71
CA LEU A 9 23.40 -2.64 -9.61
C LEU A 9 22.31 -3.63 -9.18
N GLN A 10 22.69 -4.88 -8.89
CA GLN A 10 21.75 -5.90 -8.40
C GLN A 10 21.08 -5.50 -7.09
N LEU A 11 21.84 -4.92 -6.15
CA LEU A 11 21.30 -4.43 -4.88
C LEU A 11 20.30 -3.28 -5.11
N LYS A 12 20.58 -2.39 -6.06
CA LYS A 12 19.67 -1.31 -6.44
C LYS A 12 18.36 -1.86 -7.03
N GLU A 13 18.45 -2.80 -7.96
CA GLU A 13 17.27 -3.43 -8.56
C GLU A 13 16.42 -4.19 -7.54
N ALA A 14 17.07 -4.95 -6.65
CA ALA A 14 16.39 -5.66 -5.56
C ALA A 14 15.66 -4.68 -4.62
N ARG A 15 16.30 -3.55 -4.30
CA ARG A 15 15.69 -2.49 -3.50
C ARG A 15 14.49 -1.87 -4.20
N ASP A 16 14.63 -1.52 -5.47
CA ASP A 16 13.56 -0.88 -6.25
C ASP A 16 12.36 -1.82 -6.43
N LYS A 17 12.61 -3.11 -6.64
CA LYS A 17 11.56 -4.14 -6.66
C LYS A 17 10.83 -4.23 -5.33
N LYS A 18 11.57 -4.30 -4.22
CA LYS A 18 10.98 -4.34 -2.88
C LYS A 18 10.10 -3.12 -2.62
N ILE A 19 10.55 -1.93 -3.01
CA ILE A 19 9.77 -0.70 -2.84
C ILE A 19 8.46 -0.77 -3.64
N ARG A 20 8.50 -1.25 -4.90
CA ARG A 20 7.28 -1.45 -5.69
C ARG A 20 6.31 -2.42 -5.04
N ASP A 21 6.80 -3.55 -4.55
CA ASP A 21 5.96 -4.57 -3.90
C ASP A 21 5.34 -4.05 -2.59
N ASP A 22 6.12 -3.29 -1.80
CA ASP A 22 5.63 -2.59 -0.61
C ASP A 22 4.49 -1.62 -0.99
N TRP A 23 4.65 -0.85 -2.07
CA TRP A 23 3.64 0.10 -2.56
C TRP A 23 2.36 -0.58 -3.04
N ILE A 24 2.47 -1.69 -3.78
CA ILE A 24 1.33 -2.47 -4.22
C ILE A 24 0.50 -2.91 -3.01
N ARG A 25 1.16 -3.44 -1.97
CA ARG A 25 0.49 -3.87 -0.73
C ARG A 25 -0.25 -2.72 -0.02
N VAL A 26 0.32 -1.51 -0.01
CA VAL A 26 -0.35 -0.33 0.55
C VAL A 26 -1.59 0.03 -0.25
N MET A 27 -1.48 0.03 -1.57
CA MET A 27 -2.59 0.37 -2.45
C MET A 27 -3.71 -0.66 -2.37
N GLU A 28 -3.38 -1.94 -2.27
CA GLU A 28 -4.35 -3.03 -2.01
C GLU A 28 -5.10 -2.81 -0.70
N MET A 29 -4.38 -2.51 0.38
CA MET A 29 -5.01 -2.24 1.68
C MET A 29 -5.96 -1.03 1.61
N ARG A 30 -5.57 0.04 0.90
CA ARG A 30 -6.44 1.23 0.72
C ARG A 30 -7.70 0.91 -0.08
N ILE A 31 -7.59 0.16 -1.17
CA ILE A 31 -8.74 -0.29 -1.97
C ILE A 31 -9.71 -1.10 -1.11
N ASN A 32 -9.19 -2.02 -0.29
CA ASN A 32 -10.01 -2.84 0.59
C ASN A 32 -10.70 -2.00 1.68
N GLN A 33 -10.04 -0.98 2.21
CA GLN A 33 -10.64 -0.03 3.14
C GLN A 33 -11.77 0.78 2.50
N GLU A 34 -11.59 1.27 1.27
CA GLU A 34 -12.62 1.99 0.52
C GLU A 34 -13.84 1.11 0.25
N LYS A 35 -13.62 -0.14 -0.19
CA LYS A 35 -14.68 -1.13 -0.40
C LYS A 35 -15.43 -1.45 0.89
N LEU A 36 -14.71 -1.61 2.00
CA LEU A 36 -15.34 -1.83 3.31
C LEU A 36 -16.20 -0.63 3.73
N ALA A 37 -15.71 0.59 3.53
CA ALA A 37 -16.45 1.81 3.81
C ALA A 37 -17.67 2.00 2.89
N GLU A 38 -17.63 1.51 1.66
CA GLU A 38 -18.79 1.43 0.77
C GLU A 38 -19.79 0.39 1.25
N CYS A 39 -19.34 -0.82 1.60
CA CYS A 39 -20.19 -1.89 2.14
C CYS A 39 -20.97 -1.44 3.39
N TYR A 40 -20.31 -0.73 4.31
CA TYR A 40 -20.99 -0.15 5.48
C TYR A 40 -22.04 0.90 5.13
N ARG A 41 -21.84 1.65 4.04
CA ARG A 41 -22.81 2.66 3.58
C ARG A 41 -24.01 2.04 2.87
N THR A 42 -23.83 0.91 2.17
CA THR A 42 -24.89 0.26 1.39
C THR A 42 -25.76 -0.68 2.22
N GLU A 43 -25.15 -1.51 3.06
CA GLU A 43 -25.85 -2.61 3.77
C GLU A 43 -26.57 -2.15 5.06
N GLY A 44 -26.18 -0.99 5.62
CA GLY A 44 -26.77 -0.46 6.84
C GLY A 44 -26.70 -1.47 8.01
N VAL A 45 -27.86 -1.91 8.49
CA VAL A 45 -27.97 -2.86 9.63
C VAL A 45 -27.46 -4.26 9.27
N ASN A 46 -27.44 -4.64 7.99
CA ASN A 46 -26.99 -5.97 7.52
C ASN A 46 -25.46 -6.09 7.36
N SER A 47 -24.73 -5.03 7.70
CA SER A 47 -23.27 -4.97 7.50
C SER A 47 -22.48 -6.00 8.32
N TYR A 48 -23.07 -6.53 9.40
CA TYR A 48 -22.41 -7.53 10.25
C TYR A 48 -22.17 -8.86 9.54
N GLU A 49 -23.08 -9.30 8.66
CA GLU A 49 -22.93 -10.57 7.94
C GLU A 49 -22.26 -10.34 6.58
N GLN A 50 -22.70 -9.31 5.86
CA GLN A 50 -22.22 -9.01 4.50
C GLN A 50 -20.77 -8.52 4.48
N CYS A 51 -20.40 -7.59 5.38
CA CYS A 51 -19.09 -6.93 5.35
C CYS A 51 -18.02 -7.63 6.22
N ALA A 52 -18.36 -8.69 6.95
CA ALA A 52 -17.43 -9.38 7.87
C ALA A 52 -16.17 -9.91 7.17
N HIS A 53 -16.32 -10.49 5.98
CA HIS A 53 -15.21 -11.03 5.21
C HIS A 53 -14.23 -9.92 4.75
N LEU A 54 -14.76 -8.76 4.33
CA LEU A 54 -13.97 -7.59 3.97
C LEU A 54 -13.24 -7.05 5.20
N ALA A 55 -13.91 -6.97 6.35
CA ALA A 55 -13.31 -6.53 7.60
C ALA A 55 -12.15 -7.43 8.03
N GLN A 56 -12.32 -8.76 7.98
CA GLN A 56 -11.24 -9.71 8.27
C GLN A 56 -10.05 -9.57 7.31
N THR A 57 -10.33 -9.35 6.02
CA THR A 57 -9.29 -9.15 5.01
C THR A 57 -8.49 -7.87 5.27
N VAL A 58 -9.16 -6.78 5.64
CA VAL A 58 -8.47 -5.53 6.00
C VAL A 58 -7.64 -5.72 7.27
N ILE A 59 -8.18 -6.40 8.28
CA ILE A 59 -7.48 -6.65 9.55
C ILE A 59 -6.23 -7.50 9.32
N SER A 60 -6.29 -8.54 8.49
CA SER A 60 -5.13 -9.39 8.19
C SER A 60 -4.03 -8.68 7.40
N GLN A 61 -4.39 -7.62 6.67
CA GLN A 61 -3.44 -6.78 5.92
C GLN A 61 -2.73 -5.74 6.79
N ILE A 62 -3.23 -5.46 8.00
CA ILE A 62 -2.62 -4.50 8.92
C ILE A 62 -1.40 -5.16 9.58
N PRO A 63 -0.18 -4.61 9.42
CA PRO A 63 0.99 -5.14 10.11
C PRO A 63 0.89 -4.87 11.62
N GLU A 64 1.19 -5.91 12.40
CA GLU A 64 1.32 -5.87 13.87
C GLU A 64 2.43 -4.88 14.26
N GLY A 65 2.04 -3.69 14.73
CA GLY A 65 2.96 -2.56 14.94
C GLY A 65 3.13 -1.72 13.68
N ARG A 66 2.63 -0.48 13.68
CA ARG A 66 2.68 0.48 12.57
C ARG A 66 4.12 0.89 12.20
N ALA A 67 4.91 -0.01 11.62
CA ALA A 67 6.23 0.25 11.04
C ALA A 67 6.71 -0.94 10.19
N SER A 68 6.13 -1.16 9.01
CA SER A 68 6.76 -2.04 8.00
C SER A 68 6.33 -1.70 6.58
N LEU A 69 6.38 -0.42 6.24
CA LEU A 69 6.52 0.04 4.86
C LEU A 69 7.83 0.81 4.87
N SER A 70 8.84 0.21 4.25
CA SER A 70 10.25 0.57 4.38
C SER A 70 10.46 2.05 4.73
N SER A 71 11.01 2.29 5.93
CA SER A 71 11.50 3.59 6.39
C SER A 71 12.49 4.15 5.37
N SER A 72 11.96 4.81 4.36
CA SER A 72 12.63 5.84 3.61
C SER A 72 11.76 7.06 3.85
N ASN A 73 12.22 7.91 4.76
CA ASN A 73 11.74 9.28 5.02
C ASN A 73 11.75 10.20 3.77
N HIS A 74 11.78 9.63 2.56
CA HIS A 74 11.70 10.30 1.28
C HIS A 74 10.26 10.46 0.79
N PHE A 75 9.36 9.52 1.10
CA PHE A 75 8.02 9.53 0.48
C PHE A 75 6.97 10.34 1.25
N SER A 76 7.19 10.60 2.55
CA SER A 76 6.30 11.43 3.38
C SER A 76 6.17 12.89 2.89
N ARG A 77 6.96 13.32 1.90
CA ARG A 77 6.85 14.65 1.27
C ARG A 77 6.27 14.66 -0.14
N ARG A 78 5.93 13.51 -0.74
CA ARG A 78 5.46 13.46 -2.15
C ARG A 78 4.09 12.87 -2.41
N CYS A 79 3.38 12.36 -1.40
CA CYS A 79 1.95 12.09 -1.55
C CYS A 79 1.18 12.48 -0.28
N PRO A 80 0.85 13.77 -0.10
CA PRO A 80 -0.18 14.18 0.82
C PRO A 80 -1.51 14.12 0.07
N PHE A 81 -2.09 12.93 -0.13
CA PHE A 81 -3.44 12.91 -0.72
C PHE A 81 -4.44 12.27 0.22
N ARG A 82 -4.83 13.14 1.16
CA ARG A 82 -6.09 13.08 1.89
C ARG A 82 -7.29 13.41 0.98
N ASN A 83 -7.10 13.94 -0.23
CA ASN A 83 -8.14 14.08 -1.27
C ASN A 83 -7.50 14.70 -2.52
N SER A 84 -7.36 13.94 -3.61
CA SER A 84 -7.41 14.33 -5.05
C SER A 84 -6.73 13.25 -5.89
N SER A 85 -7.52 12.53 -6.68
CA SER A 85 -7.11 11.87 -7.92
C SER A 85 -6.04 10.77 -7.85
N LEU A 86 -6.50 9.53 -7.61
CA LEU A 86 -5.77 8.26 -7.79
C LEU A 86 -4.95 8.15 -9.10
N PHE A 87 -5.30 8.93 -10.12
CA PHE A 87 -4.66 8.92 -11.45
C PHE A 87 -3.19 9.35 -11.48
N PHE A 88 -2.77 10.33 -10.67
CA PHE A 88 -1.43 10.91 -10.81
C PHE A 88 -0.30 10.04 -10.23
N CYS A 89 -0.61 9.12 -9.31
CA CYS A 89 0.40 8.30 -8.67
C CYS A 89 0.76 7.05 -9.49
N LEU A 90 -0.20 6.49 -10.23
CA LEU A 90 0.01 5.34 -11.11
C LEU A 90 0.90 5.67 -12.32
N SER A 91 0.76 6.88 -12.89
CA SER A 91 1.57 7.32 -14.04
C SER A 91 3.05 7.49 -13.74
N PHE A 92 3.44 7.67 -12.47
CA PHE A 92 4.85 7.82 -12.07
C PHE A 92 5.51 6.48 -11.72
N TYR A 93 4.72 5.42 -11.47
CA TYR A 93 5.22 4.10 -11.07
C TYR A 93 5.19 3.04 -12.19
N LEU A 94 4.41 3.25 -13.26
CA LEU A 94 4.37 2.39 -14.46
C LEU A 94 5.34 2.84 -15.59
N ARG A 95 6.25 3.77 -15.30
CA ARG A 95 7.32 4.20 -16.21
C ARG A 95 8.67 3.98 -15.55
#